data_AF-A0A2V6JB47-F1
#
_entry.id   AF-A0A2V6JB47-F1
#
_cell.length_a   1.000
_cell.length_b   1.000
_cell.length_c   1.000
_cell.angle_alpha   90.00
_cell.angle_beta   90.00
_cell.angle_gamma   90.00
#
_symmetry.space_group_name_H-M   'P 1'
#
loop_
_entity.id
_entity.type
_entity.pdbx_description
1 polymer ?
#
loop_
_entity_poly.entity_id
_entity_poly.type
_entity_poly.pdbx_seq_one_letter_code
_entity_poly.pdbx_strand_id
1 'polypeptide(L)'
;EKQIANAQSHKIVEYRVAPAENSGIGSETIDLIMVAQALHWFDLDRFYTEARRVLKPDGVLAASAYNLLHIEPVVDDVVNRYYYDVVGPFWPAERQLVEQLPIYLSHFIRSNCRTSK
;
A
#
# COMPACT_ATOMS: atom_id res chain seq x y z
N GLU A 1 4.28 -13.03 -11.21
CA GLU A 1 5.50 -13.79 -11.58
C GLU A 1 6.61 -12.93 -12.19
N LYS A 2 6.38 -12.21 -13.31
CA LYS A 2 7.43 -11.41 -13.97
C LYS A 2 8.10 -10.34 -13.10
N GLN A 3 7.37 -9.69 -12.18
CA GLN A 3 7.94 -8.68 -11.28
C GLN A 3 9.05 -9.26 -10.39
N ILE A 4 8.79 -10.40 -9.75
CA ILE A 4 9.77 -11.08 -8.87
C ILE A 4 10.95 -11.63 -9.66
N ALA A 5 10.71 -12.18 -10.85
CA ALA A 5 11.77 -12.70 -11.70
C ALA A 5 12.78 -11.63 -12.17
N ASN A 6 12.36 -10.35 -12.23
CA ASN A 6 13.21 -9.22 -12.60
C ASN A 6 13.66 -8.39 -11.39
N ALA A 7 13.35 -8.82 -10.16
CA ALA A 7 13.77 -8.10 -8.97
C ALA A 7 15.29 -8.15 -8.81
N GLN A 8 15.89 -7.02 -8.43
CA GLN A 8 17.32 -6.96 -8.13
C GLN A 8 17.63 -7.83 -6.91
N SER A 9 18.50 -8.84 -7.08
CA SER A 9 18.90 -9.70 -5.97
C SER A 9 19.66 -8.93 -4.90
N HIS A 10 19.40 -9.26 -3.63
CA HIS A 10 20.10 -8.68 -2.49
C HIS A 10 20.30 -9.75 -1.39
N LYS A 11 21.46 -9.74 -0.72
CA LYS A 11 21.89 -10.82 0.19
C LYS A 11 20.96 -11.05 1.39
N ILE A 12 20.23 -10.02 1.80
CA ILE A 12 19.33 -10.05 2.97
C ILE A 12 17.85 -9.86 2.57
N VAL A 13 17.52 -10.02 1.29
CA VAL A 13 16.14 -9.91 0.81
C VAL A 13 15.73 -11.24 0.19
N GLU A 14 14.62 -11.78 0.68
CA GLU A 14 13.96 -12.92 0.07
C GLU A 14 12.73 -12.43 -0.70
N TYR A 15 12.65 -12.79 -1.99
CA TYR A 15 11.50 -12.47 -2.83
C TYR A 15 10.62 -13.71 -3.01
N ARG A 16 9.30 -13.54 -2.87
CA ARG A 16 8.31 -14.60 -3.08
C ARG A 16 7.20 -14.12 -4.00
N VAL A 17 6.71 -15.01 -4.86
CA VAL A 17 5.49 -14.77 -5.62
C VAL A 17 4.32 -15.15 -4.72
N ALA A 18 3.69 -14.16 -4.10
CA ALA A 18 2.53 -14.35 -3.24
C ALA A 18 1.62 -13.10 -3.32
N PRO A 19 0.30 -13.26 -3.22
CA PRO A 19 -0.60 -12.13 -2.98
C PRO A 19 -0.43 -11.62 -1.54
N ALA A 20 -0.76 -10.35 -1.29
CA ALA A 20 -0.57 -9.73 0.03
C ALA A 20 -1.48 -10.34 1.11
N GLU A 21 -2.61 -10.92 0.68
CA GLU A 21 -3.62 -11.58 1.49
C GLU A 21 -3.27 -13.03 1.87
N ASN A 22 -2.20 -13.60 1.29
CA ASN A 22 -1.71 -14.95 1.59
C ASN A 22 -0.19 -15.00 1.40
N SER A 23 0.55 -14.45 2.35
CA SER A 23 1.98 -14.18 2.25
C SER A 23 2.85 -15.44 2.36
N GLY A 24 2.32 -16.52 2.94
CA GLY A 24 3.10 -17.72 3.30
C GLY A 24 4.09 -17.50 4.44
N ILE A 25 4.03 -16.37 5.15
CA ILE A 25 4.89 -16.04 6.29
C ILE A 25 4.33 -16.65 7.58
N GLY A 26 5.21 -17.05 8.51
CA GLY A 26 4.82 -17.56 9.82
C GLY A 26 4.06 -16.54 10.67
N SER A 27 3.16 -17.01 11.52
CA SER A 27 2.40 -16.12 12.42
C SER A 27 3.31 -15.46 13.45
N GLU A 28 3.05 -14.18 13.76
CA GLU A 28 3.80 -13.41 14.76
C GLU A 28 5.33 -13.37 14.53
N THR A 29 5.77 -13.33 13.27
CA THR A 29 7.20 -13.31 12.91
C THR A 29 7.69 -11.97 12.38
N ILE A 30 6.79 -11.06 12.01
CA ILE A 30 7.11 -9.80 11.33
C ILE A 30 7.02 -8.61 12.28
N ASP A 31 8.07 -7.79 12.30
CA ASP A 31 8.12 -6.54 13.07
C ASP A 31 7.47 -5.36 12.31
N LEU A 32 7.59 -5.33 10.99
CA LEU A 32 7.07 -4.26 10.13
C LEU A 32 6.53 -4.81 8.80
N ILE A 33 5.31 -4.43 8.46
CA ILE A 33 4.77 -4.53 7.10
C ILE A 33 4.77 -3.12 6.51
N MET A 34 5.34 -2.99 5.31
CA MET A 34 5.34 -1.75 4.54
C MET A 34 4.59 -1.95 3.23
N VAL A 35 3.55 -1.15 2.99
CA VAL A 35 2.84 -1.07 1.71
C VAL A 35 3.18 0.25 1.04
N ALA A 36 4.05 0.20 0.04
CA ALA A 36 4.40 1.37 -0.77
C ALA A 36 3.51 1.43 -2.01
N GLN A 37 2.52 2.32 -2.01
CA GLN A 37 1.58 2.68 -3.08
C GLN A 37 0.53 1.61 -3.46
N ALA A 38 0.77 0.34 -3.13
CA ALA A 38 0.01 -0.79 -3.67
C ALA A 38 -1.35 -1.06 -3.01
N LEU A 39 -1.74 -0.33 -1.95
CA LEU A 39 -2.90 -0.68 -1.13
C LEU A 39 -4.21 -0.77 -1.93
N HIS A 40 -4.36 0.04 -2.99
CA HIS A 40 -5.51 0.05 -3.88
C HIS A 40 -5.70 -1.22 -4.73
N TRP A 41 -4.71 -2.11 -4.78
CA TRP A 41 -4.81 -3.39 -5.48
C TRP A 41 -5.30 -4.53 -4.60
N PHE A 42 -5.41 -4.31 -3.28
CA PHE A 42 -5.63 -5.39 -2.32
C PHE A 42 -7.11 -5.58 -1.99
N ASP A 43 -7.48 -6.80 -1.67
CA ASP A 43 -8.66 -7.08 -0.84
C ASP A 43 -8.32 -6.71 0.60
N LEU A 44 -8.77 -5.53 1.04
CA LEU A 44 -8.34 -4.94 2.31
C LEU A 44 -8.71 -5.81 3.52
N ASP A 45 -9.89 -6.45 3.51
CA ASP A 45 -10.34 -7.26 4.64
C ASP A 45 -9.46 -8.51 4.81
N ARG A 46 -9.16 -9.18 3.70
CA ARG A 46 -8.27 -10.34 3.69
C ARG A 46 -6.83 -9.93 3.98
N PHE A 47 -6.38 -8.80 3.44
CA PHE A 47 -5.05 -8.26 3.71
C PHE A 47 -4.87 -7.93 5.19
N TYR A 48 -5.80 -7.22 5.83
CA TYR A 48 -5.69 -6.88 7.24
C TYR A 48 -5.78 -8.11 8.15
N THR A 49 -6.49 -9.15 7.72
CA THR A 49 -6.49 -10.46 8.41
C THR A 49 -5.11 -11.11 8.36
N GLU A 50 -4.49 -11.15 7.18
CA GLU A 50 -3.13 -11.69 7.01
C GLU A 50 -2.09 -10.85 7.74
N ALA A 51 -2.17 -9.52 7.64
CA ALA A 51 -1.28 -8.59 8.33
C ALA A 51 -1.31 -8.80 9.85
N ARG A 52 -2.51 -8.92 10.44
CA ARG A 52 -2.66 -9.24 11.87
C ARG A 52 -2.08 -10.59 12.25
N ARG A 53 -2.19 -11.59 11.37
CA ARG A 53 -1.66 -12.94 11.61
C ARG A 53 -0.13 -12.95 11.65
N VAL A 54 0.53 -12.27 10.70
CA VAL A 54 1.99 -12.33 10.55
C VAL A 54 2.73 -11.34 11.44
N LEU A 55 2.11 -10.22 11.82
CA LEU A 55 2.70 -9.24 12.73
C LEU A 55 2.84 -9.81 14.15
N LYS A 56 3.97 -9.50 14.78
CA LYS A 56 4.16 -9.65 16.23
C LYS A 56 3.17 -8.76 17.02
N PRO A 57 2.94 -9.01 18.32
CA PRO A 57 2.04 -8.20 19.15
C PRO A 57 2.29 -6.67 19.10
N ASP A 58 3.56 -6.26 18.96
CA ASP A 58 3.99 -4.86 18.84
C ASP A 58 4.42 -4.46 17.41
N GLY A 59 4.10 -5.31 16.43
CA GLY A 59 4.44 -5.08 15.03
C GLY A 59 3.66 -3.91 14.43
N VAL A 60 4.23 -3.30 13.40
CA VAL A 60 3.66 -2.12 12.74
C VAL A 60 3.23 -2.46 11.31
N LEU A 61 2.04 -1.97 10.92
CA LEU A 61 1.66 -1.84 9.52
C LEU A 61 1.78 -0.36 9.13
N ALA A 62 2.62 -0.07 8.14
CA ALA A 62 2.77 1.25 7.56
C ALA A 62 2.36 1.21 6.08
N ALA A 63 1.50 2.13 5.68
CA ALA A 63 1.18 2.37 4.27
C ALA A 63 1.70 3.76 3.88
N SER A 64 2.34 3.85 2.73
CA SER A 64 2.84 5.10 2.17
C SER A 64 2.47 5.19 0.71
N ALA A 65 2.13 6.38 0.25
CA ALA A 65 1.85 6.70 -1.13
C ALA A 65 2.44 8.09 -1.44
N TYR A 66 2.52 8.41 -2.72
CA TYR A 66 2.76 9.76 -3.20
C TYR A 66 1.55 10.22 -4.02
N ASN A 67 1.28 11.52 -3.91
CA ASN A 67 0.21 12.17 -4.65
C ASN A 67 0.70 12.64 -6.03
N LEU A 68 -0.20 13.29 -6.77
CA LEU A 68 0.14 13.92 -8.03
C LEU A 68 1.31 14.90 -7.82
N LEU A 69 2.24 14.88 -8.77
CA LEU A 69 3.40 15.77 -8.76
C LEU A 69 2.97 17.24 -8.79
N HIS A 70 3.77 18.09 -8.17
CA HIS A 70 3.63 19.55 -8.22
C HIS A 70 5.02 20.14 -8.53
N ILE A 71 5.13 20.93 -9.59
CA ILE A 71 6.41 21.44 -10.12
C ILE A 71 6.41 22.97 -10.07
N GLU A 72 5.62 23.60 -10.92
CA GLU A 72 5.42 25.05 -10.98
C GLU A 72 4.04 25.34 -11.61
N PRO A 73 3.44 26.52 -11.36
CA PRO A 73 2.04 26.77 -11.72
C PRO A 73 1.67 26.46 -13.17
N VAL A 74 2.52 26.88 -14.13
CA VAL A 74 2.24 26.70 -15.56
C VAL A 74 2.27 25.22 -15.96
N VAL A 75 3.15 24.42 -15.34
CA VAL A 75 3.24 22.97 -15.59
C VAL A 75 2.09 22.25 -14.89
N ASP A 76 1.79 22.65 -13.65
CA ASP A 76 0.75 22.05 -12.83
C ASP A 76 -0.63 22.22 -13.46
N ASP A 77 -0.92 23.37 -14.08
CA ASP A 77 -2.18 23.59 -14.81
C ASP A 77 -2.37 22.60 -15.96
N VAL A 78 -1.31 22.34 -16.74
CA VAL A 78 -1.34 21.38 -17.85
C VAL A 78 -1.53 19.96 -17.34
N VAL A 79 -0.79 19.59 -16.29
CA VAL A 79 -0.86 18.25 -15.67
C VAL A 79 -2.23 18.01 -15.03
N ASN A 80 -2.76 18.99 -14.28
CA ASN A 80 -4.05 18.89 -13.61
C ASN A 80 -5.19 18.75 -14.60
N ARG A 81 -5.22 19.57 -15.66
CA ARG A 81 -6.25 19.45 -16.70
C ARG A 81 -6.23 18.07 -17.35
N TYR A 82 -5.04 17.56 -17.67
CA TYR A 82 -4.93 16.21 -18.23
C TYR A 82 -5.41 15.15 -17.23
N TYR A 83 -4.93 15.23 -15.98
CA TYR A 83 -5.20 14.23 -14.94
C TYR A 83 -6.67 14.16 -14.53
N TYR A 84 -7.31 15.31 -14.29
CA TYR A 84 -8.69 15.37 -13.79
C TYR A 84 -9.73 15.41 -14.90
N ASP A 85 -9.49 16.14 -15.99
CA ASP A 85 -10.54 16.35 -16.99
C ASP A 85 -10.45 15.34 -18.14
N VAL A 86 -9.24 15.00 -18.59
CA VAL A 86 -9.04 14.12 -19.75
C VAL A 86 -9.05 12.65 -19.35
N VAL A 87 -8.20 12.26 -18.39
CA VAL A 87 -8.11 10.86 -17.95
C VAL A 87 -8.95 10.55 -16.70
N GLY A 88 -9.42 11.58 -16.00
CA GLY A 88 -10.19 11.46 -14.76
C GLY A 88 -11.32 10.42 -14.79
N PRO A 89 -12.23 10.48 -15.79
CA PRO A 89 -13.34 9.53 -15.92
C PRO A 89 -12.93 8.06 -16.11
N PHE A 90 -11.66 7.80 -16.47
CA PHE A 90 -11.14 6.45 -16.70
C PHE A 90 -10.37 5.89 -15.51
N TRP A 91 -10.16 6.67 -14.44
CA TRP A 91 -9.52 6.16 -13.24
C TRP A 91 -10.43 5.18 -12.49
N PRO A 92 -9.89 4.05 -12.00
CA PRO A 92 -10.63 3.14 -11.14
C PRO A 92 -10.88 3.80 -9.77
N ALA A 93 -12.03 3.52 -9.16
CA ALA A 93 -12.46 4.15 -7.91
C ALA A 93 -11.50 3.86 -6.74
N GLU A 94 -10.86 2.69 -6.76
CA GLU A 94 -9.90 2.21 -5.77
C GLU A 94 -8.68 3.14 -5.66
N ARG A 95 -8.36 3.91 -6.71
CA ARG A 95 -7.24 4.87 -6.73
C ARG A 95 -7.41 6.00 -5.71
N GLN A 96 -8.63 6.29 -5.28
CA GLN A 96 -8.88 7.28 -4.21
C GLN A 96 -8.10 6.96 -2.92
N LEU A 97 -7.85 5.67 -2.63
CA LEU A 97 -7.04 5.26 -1.49
C LEU A 97 -5.61 5.79 -1.57
N VAL A 98 -5.03 5.91 -2.78
CA VAL A 98 -3.68 6.45 -2.98
C VAL A 98 -3.66 7.96 -2.83
N GLU A 99 -4.67 8.65 -3.36
CA GLU A 99 -4.77 10.12 -3.34
C GLU A 99 -5.10 10.69 -1.95
N GLN A 100 -5.87 9.93 -1.17
CA GLN A 100 -6.32 10.34 0.16
C GLN A 100 -5.42 9.82 1.28
N LEU A 101 -4.39 9.01 0.98
CA LEU A 101 -3.38 8.61 1.96
C LEU A 101 -2.57 9.86 2.35
N PRO A 102 -2.73 10.42 3.57
CA PRO A 102 -1.76 11.38 4.04
C PRO A 102 -0.40 10.69 4.08
N ILE A 103 0.66 11.45 3.81
CA ILE A 103 2.08 11.02 3.85
C ILE A 103 2.46 10.38 5.21
N TYR A 104 1.59 10.47 6.22
CA TYR A 104 1.69 9.84 7.54
C TYR A 104 0.41 9.10 7.99
N LEU A 105 -0.20 8.26 7.15
CA LEU A 105 -1.25 7.34 7.66
C LEU A 105 -0.60 6.09 8.28
N SER A 106 -0.13 6.24 9.52
CA SER A 106 0.06 5.10 10.41
C SER A 106 -1.32 4.58 10.81
N HIS A 107 -1.90 3.66 10.03
CA HIS A 107 -2.88 2.75 10.61
C HIS A 107 -2.13 1.88 11.62
N PHE A 108 -1.98 2.39 12.83
CA PHE A 108 -1.57 1.59 13.98
C PHE A 108 -2.66 0.56 14.19
N ILE A 109 -2.51 -0.61 13.58
CA ILE A 109 -3.08 -1.83 14.11
C ILE A 109 -2.29 -2.13 15.39
N ARG A 110 -2.51 -1.33 16.45
CA ARG A 110 -2.27 -1.82 17.80
C ARG A 110 -3.32 -2.91 17.99
N SER A 111 -2.89 -4.10 18.39
CA SER A 111 -3.70 -5.32 18.56
C SER A 111 -4.91 -5.20 19.52
N ASN A 112 -5.30 -3.99 19.95
CA ASN A 112 -6.42 -3.72 20.85
C ASN A 112 -7.56 -2.84 20.27
N CYS A 113 -7.60 -2.55 18.96
CA CYS A 113 -8.76 -1.87 18.39
C CYS A 113 -9.91 -2.86 18.11
N ARG A 114 -10.84 -2.97 19.05
CA ARG A 114 -12.20 -3.46 18.80
C ARG A 114 -12.81 -2.59 17.69
N THR A 115 -13.06 -3.18 16.53
CA THR A 115 -13.97 -2.59 15.54
C THR A 115 -15.37 -2.60 16.14
N SER A 116 -15.81 -1.47 16.70
CA SER A 116 -17.24 -1.23 16.88
C SER A 116 -17.86 -1.07 15.50
N LYS A 117 -18.98 -1.76 15.30
CA LYS A 117 -19.95 -1.45 14.25
C LYS A 117 -20.35 0.03 14.29
#